data_AF-A0A8E0IPK0-F1
#
_entry.id   AF-A0A8E0IPK0-F1
#
_cell.length_a   1.000
_cell.length_b   1.000
_cell.length_c   1.000
_cell.angle_alpha   90.00
_cell.angle_beta   90.00
_cell.angle_gamma   90.00
#
_symmetry.space_group_name_H-M   'P 1'
#
loop_
_entity.id
_entity.type
_entity.pdbx_description
1 polymer ?
#
loop_
_entity_poly.entity_id
_entity_poly.type
_entity_poly.pdbx_seq_one_letter_code
_entity_poly.pdbx_strand_id
1 'polypeptide(L)'
;MNSLDYRLLRYLLANGTSDLDELAESENVSTRTMQKYIHELGESLGDAAEIRINKNGYFLHILDYRQFALIQSGVFKQNIDNNDKQKRQAEILFRLIKERQFIPMDEIADQLTVSRGTLLKDLEACRAWLKNYDLQIEGATSRGVKLQVGSTVDLTMLIYNHLFDYVQSRIFTDKTLVASVVSRLNSAKIKTSTTQIFEKIMQIIVFLKKHHYVFSGISPYYTNLMDDSPLFINIVGDIEDRCHVSFSQEEYDFLAFPFNLYANKLLSPAKLKVKVHLNFQVKCNDDNEFLIVV
;
A
#
# COMPACT_ATOMS: atom_id res chain seq x y z
N MET A 1 -4.19 -13.88 16.18
CA MET A 1 -2.80 -13.92 16.64
C MET A 1 -2.40 -12.63 17.33
N ASN A 2 -2.56 -12.57 18.65
CA ASN A 2 -2.30 -11.39 19.48
C ASN A 2 -0.79 -11.00 19.53
N SER A 3 -0.44 -9.91 20.22
CA SER A 3 0.95 -9.41 20.34
C SER A 3 1.91 -10.43 20.98
N LEU A 4 1.41 -11.29 21.86
CA LEU A 4 2.16 -12.33 22.55
C LEU A 4 2.39 -13.55 21.65
N ASP A 5 1.36 -14.05 20.97
CA ASP A 5 1.44 -15.14 19.99
C ASP A 5 2.51 -14.84 18.94
N TYR A 6 2.57 -13.59 18.49
CA TYR A 6 3.56 -13.18 17.51
C TYR A 6 5.00 -13.25 18.06
N ARG A 7 5.23 -12.77 19.29
CA ARG A 7 6.59 -12.78 19.86
C ARG A 7 7.08 -14.20 20.07
N LEU A 8 6.19 -15.08 20.56
CA LEU A 8 6.43 -16.51 20.66
C LEU A 8 6.71 -17.14 19.29
N LEU A 9 5.94 -16.83 18.25
CA LEU A 9 6.19 -17.30 16.89
C LEU A 9 7.56 -16.87 16.36
N ARG A 10 7.95 -15.61 16.57
CA ARG A 10 9.27 -15.12 16.17
C ARG A 10 10.40 -15.79 16.92
N TYR A 11 10.21 -16.00 18.22
CA TYR A 11 11.18 -16.69 19.04
C TYR A 11 11.42 -18.11 18.52
N LEU A 12 10.35 -18.87 18.26
CA LEU A 12 10.45 -20.23 17.72
C LEU A 12 11.09 -20.27 16.31
N LEU A 13 10.83 -19.27 15.47
CA LEU A 13 11.47 -19.16 14.15
C LEU A 13 12.97 -18.85 14.23
N ALA A 14 13.39 -18.05 15.21
CA ALA A 14 14.77 -17.64 15.36
C ALA A 14 15.64 -18.69 16.10
N ASN A 15 15.07 -19.32 17.13
CA ASN A 15 15.79 -20.19 18.04
C ASN A 15 15.53 -21.69 17.80
N GLY A 16 14.54 -22.03 16.97
CA GLY A 16 14.22 -23.41 16.62
C GLY A 16 13.47 -24.14 17.73
N THR A 17 14.11 -25.14 18.35
CA THR A 17 13.51 -25.93 19.44
C THR A 17 13.93 -25.33 20.78
N SER A 18 12.96 -25.07 21.67
CA SER A 18 13.21 -24.44 22.98
C SER A 18 12.33 -25.04 24.05
N ASP A 19 12.85 -25.20 25.27
CA ASP A 19 12.08 -25.79 26.36
C ASP A 19 11.08 -24.79 26.98
N LEU A 20 10.18 -25.28 27.83
CA LEU A 20 9.10 -24.47 28.38
C LEU A 20 9.59 -23.37 29.32
N ASP A 21 10.66 -23.63 30.07
CA ASP A 21 11.22 -22.69 31.03
C ASP A 21 11.94 -21.56 30.28
N GLU A 22 12.72 -21.90 29.25
CA GLU A 22 13.36 -20.92 28.34
C GLU A 22 12.32 -20.02 27.65
N LEU A 23 11.23 -20.61 27.16
CA LEU A 23 10.14 -19.86 26.55
C LEU A 23 9.47 -18.93 27.56
N ALA A 24 9.15 -19.43 28.77
CA ALA A 24 8.52 -18.66 29.84
C ALA A 24 9.39 -17.48 30.29
N GLU A 25 10.70 -17.71 30.45
CA GLU A 25 11.69 -16.69 30.80
C GLU A 25 11.82 -15.63 29.70
N SER A 26 11.85 -16.02 28.41
CA SER A 26 12.00 -15.09 27.29
C SER A 26 10.88 -14.04 27.19
N GLU A 27 9.70 -14.37 27.72
CA GLU A 27 8.51 -13.50 27.73
C GLU A 27 8.17 -12.96 29.13
N ASN A 28 9.00 -13.26 30.14
CA ASN A 28 8.80 -12.88 31.55
C ASN A 28 7.42 -13.28 32.10
N VAL A 29 7.01 -14.53 31.86
CA VAL A 29 5.74 -15.10 32.32
C VAL A 29 5.94 -16.43 33.03
N SER A 30 4.90 -16.91 33.73
CA SER A 30 4.93 -18.27 34.30
C SER A 30 4.83 -19.35 33.22
N THR A 31 5.36 -20.54 33.47
CA THR A 31 5.22 -21.72 32.58
C THR A 31 3.76 -22.07 32.29
N ARG A 32 2.87 -21.91 33.28
CA ARG A 32 1.41 -22.06 33.12
C ARG A 32 0.84 -21.06 32.11
N THR A 33 1.29 -19.80 32.17
CA THR A 33 0.88 -18.76 31.22
C THR A 33 1.46 -19.03 29.83
N MET A 34 2.71 -19.51 29.76
CA MET A 34 3.35 -19.87 28.49
C MET A 34 2.63 -21.02 27.78
N GLN A 35 2.18 -22.05 28.51
CA GLN A 35 1.36 -23.13 27.95
C GLN A 35 0.06 -22.61 27.32
N LYS A 36 -0.58 -21.63 27.96
CA LYS A 36 -1.77 -20.97 27.38
C LYS A 36 -1.42 -20.25 26.07
N TYR A 37 -0.29 -19.55 26.00
CA TYR A 37 0.15 -18.86 24.79
C TYR A 37 0.53 -19.81 23.65
N ILE A 38 1.17 -20.93 23.97
CA ILE A 38 1.47 -21.99 22.99
C ILE A 38 0.16 -22.50 22.37
N HIS A 39 -0.88 -22.70 23.18
CA HIS A 39 -2.19 -23.11 22.67
C HIS A 39 -2.85 -22.05 21.78
N GLU A 40 -2.91 -20.79 22.24
CA GLU A 40 -3.50 -19.66 21.48
C GLU A 40 -2.77 -19.38 20.15
N LEU A 41 -1.44 -19.52 20.15
CA LEU A 41 -0.64 -19.42 18.93
C LEU A 41 -0.97 -20.58 17.96
N GLY A 42 -1.12 -21.81 18.47
CA GLY A 42 -1.54 -22.95 17.66
C GLY A 42 -2.88 -22.71 16.95
N GLU A 43 -3.89 -22.22 17.68
CA GLU A 43 -5.18 -21.86 17.09
C GLU A 43 -5.06 -20.75 16.04
N SER A 44 -4.19 -19.76 16.29
CA SER A 44 -3.96 -18.64 15.37
C SER A 44 -3.25 -19.02 14.07
N LEU A 45 -2.46 -20.09 14.07
CA LEU A 45 -1.75 -20.57 12.89
C LEU A 45 -2.66 -21.41 11.97
N GLY A 46 -3.71 -22.03 12.52
CA GLY A 46 -4.67 -22.85 11.78
C GLY A 46 -3.98 -23.95 10.99
N ASP A 47 -4.39 -24.16 9.74
CA ASP A 47 -3.84 -25.21 8.87
C ASP A 47 -2.46 -24.86 8.28
N ALA A 48 -1.91 -23.67 8.56
CA ALA A 48 -0.64 -23.24 7.99
C ALA A 48 0.57 -23.84 8.72
N ALA A 49 0.49 -23.95 10.06
CA ALA A 49 1.55 -24.49 10.90
C ALA A 49 1.00 -24.89 12.27
N GLU A 50 1.75 -25.71 12.99
CA GLU A 50 1.42 -26.14 14.34
C GLU A 50 2.66 -26.10 15.24
N ILE A 51 2.46 -26.04 16.56
CA ILE A 51 3.54 -26.15 17.54
C ILE A 51 3.57 -27.58 18.05
N ARG A 52 4.70 -28.26 17.85
CA ARG A 52 4.94 -29.63 18.33
C ARG A 52 5.95 -29.62 19.48
N ILE A 53 5.93 -30.67 20.29
CA ILE A 53 6.89 -30.90 21.38
C ILE A 53 7.68 -32.18 21.13
N ASN A 54 8.99 -32.14 21.37
CA ASN A 54 9.87 -33.31 21.40
C ASN A 54 10.67 -33.35 22.71
N LYS A 55 11.65 -34.27 22.82
CA LYS A 55 12.48 -34.43 24.03
C LYS A 55 13.29 -33.19 24.42
N ASN A 56 13.49 -32.26 23.49
CA ASN A 56 14.32 -31.06 23.64
C ASN A 56 13.48 -29.78 23.72
N GLY A 57 12.15 -29.86 23.65
CA GLY A 57 11.25 -28.70 23.79
C GLY A 57 10.24 -28.54 22.66
N TYR A 58 9.63 -27.34 22.60
CA TYR A 58 8.64 -26.94 21.62
C TYR A 58 9.31 -26.40 20.35
N PHE A 59 8.73 -26.69 19.19
CA PHE A 59 9.20 -26.20 17.90
C PHE A 59 8.03 -26.00 16.93
N LEU A 60 8.24 -25.13 15.94
CA LEU A 60 7.26 -24.84 14.90
C LEU A 60 7.37 -25.86 13.75
N HIS A 61 6.25 -26.49 13.38
CA HIS A 61 6.14 -27.39 12.25
C HIS A 61 5.23 -26.78 11.17
N ILE A 62 5.82 -26.44 10.02
CA ILE A 62 5.09 -25.80 8.91
C ILE A 62 4.37 -26.88 8.09
N LEU A 63 3.05 -26.75 7.97
CA LEU A 63 2.18 -27.70 7.25
C LEU A 63 1.93 -27.26 5.81
N ASP A 64 1.68 -25.96 5.59
CA ASP A 64 1.50 -25.35 4.28
C ASP A 64 2.39 -24.11 4.15
N TYR A 65 3.50 -24.27 3.41
CA TYR A 65 4.46 -23.19 3.18
C TYR A 65 3.88 -21.96 2.49
N ARG A 66 2.83 -22.09 1.67
CA ARG A 66 2.22 -20.94 0.98
C ARG A 66 1.36 -20.14 1.95
N GLN A 67 0.52 -20.82 2.74
CA GLN A 67 -0.28 -20.15 3.77
C GLN A 67 0.60 -19.56 4.86
N PHE A 68 1.65 -20.29 5.26
CA PHE A 68 2.62 -19.80 6.23
C PHE A 68 3.39 -18.59 5.72
N ALA A 69 3.79 -18.56 4.44
CA ALA A 69 4.43 -17.40 3.84
C ALA A 69 3.53 -16.16 3.86
N LEU A 70 2.21 -16.30 3.69
CA LEU A 70 1.24 -15.20 3.83
C LEU A 70 1.15 -14.66 5.27
N ILE A 71 1.24 -15.56 6.27
CA ILE A 71 1.34 -15.18 7.69
C ILE A 71 2.66 -14.42 7.95
N GLN A 72 3.75 -14.86 7.33
CA GLN A 72 5.09 -14.31 7.50
C GLN A 72 5.33 -12.97 6.75
N SER A 73 4.70 -12.77 5.59
CA SER A 73 5.05 -11.69 4.65
C SER A 73 4.36 -10.35 4.87
N GLY A 74 3.45 -10.16 5.84
CA GLY A 74 2.94 -8.80 6.08
C GLY A 74 1.72 -8.56 6.95
N VAL A 75 1.01 -9.56 7.47
CA VAL A 75 -0.34 -9.28 8.01
C VAL A 75 -0.42 -9.07 9.53
N PHE A 76 0.53 -9.49 10.37
CA PHE A 76 0.21 -9.67 11.81
C PHE A 76 0.99 -8.88 12.88
N LYS A 77 2.06 -8.12 12.60
CA LYS A 77 2.82 -7.44 13.69
C LYS A 77 2.41 -5.99 13.98
N GLN A 78 1.59 -5.38 13.12
CA GLN A 78 1.13 -3.99 13.24
C GLN A 78 -0.39 -3.87 13.12
N ASN A 79 -1.16 -4.97 13.24
CA ASN A 79 -2.53 -5.00 12.74
C ASN A 79 -3.61 -5.44 13.74
N ILE A 80 -3.39 -5.32 15.06
CA ILE A 80 -4.44 -5.70 16.03
C ILE A 80 -4.95 -4.51 16.84
N ASP A 81 -4.07 -3.60 17.27
CA ASP A 81 -4.51 -2.27 17.75
C ASP A 81 -4.37 -1.17 16.68
N ASN A 82 -3.45 -1.38 15.74
CA ASN A 82 -3.14 -0.43 14.69
C ASN A 82 -3.97 -0.68 13.43
N ASN A 83 -4.50 -1.89 13.18
CA ASN A 83 -5.40 -2.08 12.03
C ASN A 83 -6.70 -1.31 12.25
N ASP A 84 -7.31 -1.36 13.44
CA ASP A 84 -8.48 -0.53 13.71
C ASP A 84 -8.18 0.97 13.64
N LYS A 85 -7.01 1.42 14.13
CA LYS A 85 -6.62 2.84 14.06
C LYS A 85 -6.27 3.28 12.63
N GLN A 86 -5.42 2.55 11.92
CA GLN A 86 -5.00 2.85 10.56
C GLN A 86 -6.14 2.67 9.57
N LYS A 87 -7.00 1.65 9.75
CA LYS A 87 -8.25 1.51 9.00
C LYS A 87 -9.17 2.69 9.26
N ARG A 88 -9.37 3.13 10.51
CA ARG A 88 -10.12 4.37 10.79
C ARG A 88 -9.48 5.58 10.14
N GLN A 89 -8.17 5.76 10.21
CA GLN A 89 -7.44 6.87 9.59
C GLN A 89 -7.57 6.86 8.06
N ALA A 90 -7.40 5.69 7.45
CA ALA A 90 -7.63 5.47 6.02
C ALA A 90 -9.09 5.77 5.66
N GLU A 91 -10.04 5.43 6.53
CA GLU A 91 -11.46 5.68 6.30
C GLU A 91 -11.85 7.15 6.43
N ILE A 92 -11.24 7.87 7.39
CA ILE A 92 -11.34 9.33 7.50
C ILE A 92 -10.84 9.96 6.20
N LEU A 93 -9.62 9.63 5.78
CA LEU A 93 -9.02 10.21 4.57
C LEU A 93 -9.83 9.83 3.33
N PHE A 94 -10.26 8.58 3.19
CA PHE A 94 -11.07 8.13 2.07
C PHE A 94 -12.41 8.87 2.00
N ARG A 95 -13.07 9.12 3.14
CA ARG A 95 -14.28 9.94 3.18
C ARG A 95 -13.99 11.37 2.71
N LEU A 96 -12.93 12.00 3.21
CA LEU A 96 -12.56 13.37 2.81
C LEU A 96 -12.23 13.48 1.32
N ILE A 97 -11.57 12.47 0.74
CA ILE A 97 -11.25 12.39 -0.70
C ILE A 97 -12.54 12.31 -1.53
N LYS A 98 -13.53 11.52 -1.09
CA LYS A 98 -14.80 11.38 -1.83
C LYS A 98 -15.67 12.63 -1.74
N GLU A 99 -15.79 13.20 -0.55
CA GLU A 99 -16.72 14.31 -0.28
C GLU A 99 -16.21 15.64 -0.83
N ARG A 100 -14.89 15.89 -0.78
CA ARG A 100 -14.25 17.14 -1.28
C ARG A 100 -14.78 18.44 -0.66
N GLN A 101 -15.63 18.35 0.36
CA GLN A 101 -16.23 19.44 1.11
C GLN A 101 -15.94 19.30 2.60
N PHE A 102 -16.33 20.31 3.38
CA PHE A 102 -16.24 20.22 4.83
C PHE A 102 -17.24 19.20 5.36
N ILE A 103 -16.77 18.31 6.22
CA ILE A 103 -17.57 17.30 6.90
C ILE A 103 -17.57 17.61 8.39
N PRO A 104 -18.75 17.73 9.03
CA PRO A 104 -18.84 17.91 10.47
C PRO A 104 -18.11 16.79 11.23
N MET A 105 -17.37 17.17 12.26
CA MET A 105 -16.57 16.23 13.07
C MET A 105 -17.45 15.16 13.73
N ASP A 106 -18.64 15.54 14.19
CA ASP A 106 -19.56 14.62 14.87
C ASP A 106 -20.09 13.56 13.90
N GLU A 107 -20.33 13.90 12.63
CA GLU A 107 -20.71 12.90 11.61
C GLU A 107 -19.60 11.89 11.31
N ILE A 108 -18.32 12.31 11.36
CA ILE A 108 -17.19 11.40 11.18
C ILE A 108 -17.07 10.50 12.41
N ALA A 109 -17.23 11.06 13.60
CA ALA A 109 -17.18 10.32 14.86
C ALA A 109 -18.29 9.26 14.95
N ASP A 110 -19.51 9.63 14.58
CA ASP A 110 -20.68 8.75 14.57
C ASP A 110 -20.52 7.61 13.56
N GLN A 111 -20.07 7.91 12.33
CA GLN A 111 -19.81 6.87 11.32
C GLN A 111 -18.79 5.84 11.80
N LEU A 112 -17.74 6.30 12.49
CA LEU A 112 -16.67 5.44 12.99
C LEU A 112 -16.97 4.85 14.37
N THR A 113 -18.11 5.21 14.98
CA THR A 113 -18.52 4.80 16.32
C THR A 113 -17.46 5.12 17.39
N VAL A 114 -16.84 6.30 17.32
CA VAL A 114 -15.77 6.73 18.24
C VAL A 114 -16.12 8.03 18.96
N SER A 115 -15.47 8.26 20.11
CA SER A 115 -15.58 9.57 20.77
C SER A 115 -14.89 10.67 19.96
N ARG A 116 -15.32 11.92 20.15
CA ARG A 116 -14.67 13.11 19.57
C ARG A 116 -13.17 13.20 19.90
N GLY A 117 -12.79 12.81 21.12
CA GLY A 117 -11.38 12.76 21.53
C GLY A 117 -10.55 11.74 20.75
N THR A 118 -11.14 10.59 20.42
CA THR A 118 -10.50 9.58 19.57
C THR A 118 -10.35 10.08 18.13
N LEU A 119 -11.40 10.69 17.57
CA LEU A 119 -11.34 11.27 16.22
C LEU A 119 -10.26 12.35 16.09
N LEU A 120 -10.10 13.22 17.10
CA LEU A 120 -9.04 14.23 17.10
C LEU A 120 -7.64 13.59 17.03
N LYS A 121 -7.41 12.51 17.77
CA LYS A 121 -6.14 11.77 17.72
C LYS A 121 -5.92 11.11 16.35
N ASP A 122 -6.97 10.57 15.75
CA ASP A 122 -6.88 9.99 14.41
C ASP A 122 -6.58 11.06 13.35
N LEU A 123 -7.20 12.24 13.44
CA LEU A 123 -6.92 13.35 12.54
C LEU A 123 -5.49 13.89 12.68
N GLU A 124 -4.94 13.93 13.89
CA GLU A 124 -3.51 14.25 14.08
C GLU A 124 -2.59 13.23 13.42
N ALA A 125 -2.93 11.93 13.52
CA ALA A 125 -2.19 10.88 12.80
C ALA A 125 -2.32 11.02 11.28
N CYS A 126 -3.53 11.32 10.77
CA CYS A 126 -3.73 11.61 9.35
C CYS A 126 -2.88 12.81 8.91
N ARG A 127 -2.88 13.92 9.67
CA ARG A 127 -2.03 15.09 9.39
C ARG A 127 -0.56 14.72 9.33
N ALA A 128 -0.09 13.82 10.19
CA ALA A 128 1.29 13.34 10.16
C ALA A 128 1.62 12.59 8.85
N TRP A 129 0.70 11.77 8.31
CA TRP A 129 0.89 11.16 6.99
C TRP A 129 0.96 12.21 5.89
N LEU A 130 0.06 13.22 5.94
CA LEU A 130 -0.03 14.25 4.90
C LEU A 130 1.20 15.16 4.82
N LYS A 131 2.01 15.31 5.88
CA LYS A 131 3.20 16.19 5.88
C LYS A 131 4.23 15.91 4.77
N ASN A 132 4.28 14.67 4.27
CA ASN A 132 5.22 14.27 3.22
C ASN A 132 4.64 14.44 1.81
N TYR A 133 3.45 15.03 1.70
CA TYR A 133 2.67 15.19 0.49
C TYR A 133 2.18 16.64 0.43
N ASP A 134 1.91 17.16 -0.77
CA ASP A 134 1.25 18.46 -0.95
C ASP A 134 -0.27 18.35 -0.70
N LEU A 135 -0.61 17.94 0.53
CA LEU A 135 -1.96 17.64 1.01
C LEU A 135 -2.12 18.17 2.44
N GLN A 136 -3.31 18.65 2.79
CA GLN A 136 -3.58 19.12 4.15
C GLN A 136 -5.03 18.95 4.57
N ILE A 137 -5.25 18.71 5.87
CA ILE A 137 -6.60 18.74 6.44
C ILE A 137 -6.86 20.15 6.97
N GLU A 138 -7.74 20.87 6.28
CA GLU A 138 -8.26 22.16 6.70
C GLU A 138 -9.40 21.94 7.71
N GLY A 139 -9.33 22.63 8.85
CA GLY A 139 -10.42 22.69 9.83
C GLY A 139 -11.10 24.05 9.78
N ALA A 140 -12.43 24.07 9.88
CA ALA A 140 -13.20 25.30 10.01
C ALA A 140 -14.24 25.18 11.13
N THR A 141 -14.29 26.20 11.99
CA THR A 141 -15.25 26.29 13.10
C THR A 141 -16.67 26.09 12.56
N SER A 142 -17.45 25.24 13.23
CA SER A 142 -18.83 24.88 12.88
C SER A 142 -19.06 24.19 11.54
N ARG A 143 -18.04 24.02 10.68
CA ARG A 143 -18.14 23.29 9.40
C ARG A 143 -17.46 21.92 9.44
N GLY A 144 -16.48 21.74 10.33
CA GLY A 144 -15.73 20.49 10.49
C GLY A 144 -14.42 20.49 9.70
N VAL A 145 -14.13 19.41 8.98
CA VAL A 145 -12.83 19.21 8.30
C VAL A 145 -12.97 18.87 6.82
N LYS A 146 -11.99 19.30 6.01
CA LYS A 146 -11.90 19.04 4.58
C LYS A 146 -10.45 18.67 4.20
N LEU A 147 -10.27 17.79 3.22
CA LEU A 147 -8.97 17.59 2.58
C LEU A 147 -8.76 18.65 1.48
N GLN A 148 -7.67 19.40 1.60
CA GLN A 148 -7.14 20.22 0.52
C GLN A 148 -6.04 19.44 -0.21
N VAL A 149 -6.07 19.53 -1.53
CA VAL A 149 -5.19 18.78 -2.44
C VAL A 149 -4.43 19.78 -3.28
N GLY A 150 -3.12 19.87 -3.11
CA GLY A 150 -2.23 20.67 -3.96
C GLY A 150 -1.71 19.89 -5.16
N SER A 151 -1.37 18.61 -4.96
CA SER A 151 -0.92 17.67 -6.01
C SER A 151 -1.75 16.40 -6.04
N THR A 152 -2.27 16.02 -7.21
CA THR A 152 -2.97 14.72 -7.35
C THR A 152 -2.01 13.55 -7.52
N VAL A 153 -0.78 13.79 -7.96
CA VAL A 153 0.29 12.78 -7.88
C VAL A 153 0.50 12.39 -6.41
N ASP A 154 0.58 13.38 -5.52
CA ASP A 154 0.74 13.12 -4.09
C ASP A 154 -0.50 12.48 -3.47
N LEU A 155 -1.71 12.88 -3.90
CA LEU A 155 -2.94 12.18 -3.52
C LEU A 155 -2.92 10.71 -3.95
N THR A 156 -2.42 10.42 -5.15
CA THR A 156 -2.29 9.06 -5.66
C THR A 156 -1.31 8.25 -4.80
N MET A 157 -0.16 8.84 -4.45
CA MET A 157 0.84 8.21 -3.59
C MET A 157 0.35 8.01 -2.16
N LEU A 158 -0.39 8.96 -1.59
CA LEU A 158 -1.04 8.80 -0.29
C LEU A 158 -1.99 7.60 -0.31
N ILE A 159 -2.85 7.51 -1.33
CA ILE A 159 -3.80 6.40 -1.46
C ILE A 159 -3.04 5.08 -1.58
N TYR A 160 -2.04 5.03 -2.47
CA TYR A 160 -1.23 3.83 -2.71
C TYR A 160 -0.52 3.34 -1.43
N ASN A 161 0.10 4.24 -0.68
CA ASN A 161 0.92 3.90 0.49
C ASN A 161 0.11 3.61 1.76
N HIS A 162 -1.02 4.28 1.96
CA HIS A 162 -1.71 4.28 3.26
C HIS A 162 -3.16 3.80 3.22
N LEU A 163 -3.86 3.93 2.09
CA LEU A 163 -5.30 3.65 2.04
C LEU A 163 -5.61 2.38 1.27
N PHE A 164 -4.87 2.08 0.20
CA PHE A 164 -5.29 1.15 -0.84
C PHE A 164 -5.76 -0.21 -0.28
N ASP A 165 -4.97 -0.82 0.60
CA ASP A 165 -5.28 -2.14 1.16
C ASP A 165 -6.55 -2.15 2.04
N TYR A 166 -7.01 -0.99 2.51
CA TYR A 166 -8.24 -0.83 3.31
C TYR A 166 -9.49 -0.48 2.47
N VAL A 167 -9.30 0.14 1.31
CA VAL A 167 -10.40 0.73 0.51
C VAL A 167 -10.48 0.18 -0.91
N GLN A 168 -9.61 -0.76 -1.32
CA GLN A 168 -9.50 -1.26 -2.70
C GLN A 168 -10.85 -1.60 -3.33
N SER A 169 -11.69 -2.37 -2.63
CA SER A 169 -13.00 -2.80 -3.14
C SER A 169 -13.98 -1.66 -3.41
N ARG A 170 -13.75 -0.48 -2.81
CA ARG A 170 -14.54 0.74 -2.98
C ARG A 170 -13.90 1.73 -3.95
N ILE A 171 -12.59 1.60 -4.22
CA ILE A 171 -11.89 2.32 -5.28
C ILE A 171 -12.25 1.71 -6.64
N PHE A 172 -12.22 0.38 -6.76
CA PHE A 172 -12.37 -0.29 -8.04
C PHE A 172 -13.02 -1.67 -7.90
N THR A 173 -13.99 -1.98 -8.75
CA THR A 173 -14.83 -3.18 -8.63
C THR A 173 -14.61 -4.22 -9.74
N ASP A 174 -14.12 -3.83 -10.91
CA ASP A 174 -13.97 -4.73 -12.06
C ASP A 174 -12.72 -5.61 -11.95
N LYS A 175 -12.84 -6.70 -11.20
CA LYS A 175 -11.76 -7.69 -11.03
C LYS A 175 -11.34 -8.36 -12.35
N THR A 176 -12.24 -8.42 -13.33
CA THR A 176 -11.94 -9.06 -14.62
C THR A 176 -11.06 -8.18 -15.50
N LEU A 177 -11.21 -6.85 -15.40
CA LEU A 177 -10.26 -5.91 -16.02
C LEU A 177 -8.88 -6.06 -15.39
N VAL A 178 -8.81 -6.05 -14.06
CA VAL A 178 -7.54 -6.22 -13.33
C VAL A 178 -6.84 -7.51 -13.75
N ALA A 179 -7.55 -8.63 -13.76
CA ALA A 179 -7.00 -9.92 -14.20
C ALA A 179 -6.50 -9.89 -15.65
N SER A 180 -7.24 -9.26 -16.56
CA SER A 180 -6.85 -9.10 -17.98
C SER A 180 -5.57 -8.28 -18.13
N VAL A 181 -5.46 -7.15 -17.43
CA VAL A 181 -4.27 -6.29 -17.41
C VAL A 181 -3.06 -7.06 -16.87
N VAL A 182 -3.19 -7.68 -15.69
CA VAL A 182 -2.12 -8.45 -15.05
C VAL A 182 -1.65 -9.60 -15.95
N SER A 183 -2.58 -10.32 -16.58
CA SER A 183 -2.24 -11.40 -17.52
C SER A 183 -1.41 -10.90 -18.70
N ARG A 184 -1.83 -9.80 -19.33
CA ARG A 184 -1.11 -9.20 -20.47
C ARG A 184 0.31 -8.75 -20.10
N LEU A 185 0.47 -8.11 -18.93
CA LEU A 185 1.77 -7.68 -18.43
C LEU A 185 2.68 -8.88 -18.10
N ASN A 186 2.14 -9.93 -17.50
CA ASN A 186 2.88 -11.16 -17.21
C ASN A 186 3.31 -11.88 -18.50
N SER A 187 2.44 -11.95 -19.52
CA SER A 187 2.78 -12.50 -20.84
C SER A 187 3.91 -11.71 -21.52
N ALA A 188 3.94 -10.39 -21.32
CA ALA A 188 5.02 -9.53 -21.77
C ALA A 188 6.30 -9.61 -20.92
N LYS A 189 6.33 -10.49 -19.90
CA LYS A 189 7.45 -10.71 -18.99
C LYS A 189 7.82 -9.45 -18.20
N ILE A 190 6.84 -8.62 -17.87
CA ILE A 190 7.02 -7.52 -16.92
C ILE A 190 7.20 -8.08 -15.51
N LYS A 191 8.10 -7.47 -14.74
CA LYS A 191 8.41 -7.88 -13.38
C LYS A 191 7.16 -7.78 -12.50
N THR A 192 6.92 -8.79 -11.66
CA THR A 192 5.77 -8.85 -10.74
C THR A 192 5.61 -7.58 -9.92
N SER A 193 6.70 -6.99 -9.42
CA SER A 193 6.63 -5.73 -8.66
C SER A 193 6.12 -4.56 -9.50
N THR A 194 6.53 -4.44 -10.76
CA THR A 194 6.03 -3.40 -11.67
C THR A 194 4.56 -3.63 -12.01
N THR A 195 4.18 -4.88 -12.27
CA THR A 195 2.77 -5.26 -12.51
C THR A 195 1.88 -4.90 -11.31
N GLN A 196 2.32 -5.19 -10.08
CA GLN A 196 1.58 -4.86 -8.85
C GLN A 196 1.44 -3.35 -8.64
N ILE A 197 2.51 -2.58 -8.89
CA ILE A 197 2.44 -1.11 -8.80
C ILE A 197 1.44 -0.58 -9.84
N PHE A 198 1.55 -1.01 -11.10
CA PHE A 198 0.65 -0.57 -12.16
C PHE A 198 -0.82 -0.94 -11.87
N GLU A 199 -1.07 -2.17 -11.41
CA GLU A 199 -2.39 -2.63 -10.99
C GLU A 199 -3.02 -1.68 -9.96
N LYS A 200 -2.28 -1.30 -8.91
CA LYS A 200 -2.80 -0.38 -7.89
C LYS A 200 -3.01 1.02 -8.46
N ILE A 201 -2.03 1.55 -9.19
CA ILE A 201 -2.07 2.91 -9.74
C ILE A 201 -3.22 3.08 -10.73
N MET A 202 -3.45 2.14 -11.65
CA MET A 202 -4.58 2.24 -12.60
C MET A 202 -5.93 2.34 -11.89
N GLN A 203 -6.13 1.58 -10.79
CA GLN A 203 -7.35 1.63 -10.00
C GLN A 203 -7.53 3.00 -9.33
N ILE A 204 -6.45 3.55 -8.77
CA ILE A 204 -6.47 4.86 -8.10
C ILE A 204 -6.76 5.98 -9.10
N ILE A 205 -6.08 5.98 -10.25
CA ILE A 205 -6.27 7.01 -11.28
C ILE A 205 -7.70 6.99 -11.84
N VAL A 206 -8.25 5.81 -12.13
CA VAL A 206 -9.66 5.69 -12.54
C VAL A 206 -10.61 6.22 -11.46
N PHE A 207 -10.36 5.88 -10.19
CA PHE A 207 -11.14 6.38 -9.07
C PHE A 207 -11.09 7.92 -8.98
N LEU A 208 -9.90 8.52 -8.99
CA LEU A 208 -9.73 9.97 -8.93
C LEU A 208 -10.43 10.66 -10.11
N LYS A 209 -10.33 10.09 -11.31
CA LYS A 209 -11.01 10.59 -12.51
C LYS A 209 -12.53 10.58 -12.35
N LYS A 210 -13.11 9.47 -11.86
CA LYS A 210 -14.55 9.35 -11.60
C LYS A 210 -15.04 10.29 -10.50
N HIS A 211 -14.15 10.71 -9.61
CA HIS A 211 -14.41 11.72 -8.58
C HIS A 211 -14.05 13.17 -9.01
N HIS A 212 -13.82 13.38 -10.31
CA HIS A 212 -13.58 14.68 -10.94
C HIS A 212 -12.37 15.42 -10.36
N TYR A 213 -11.32 14.70 -9.96
CA TYR A 213 -10.02 15.30 -9.71
C TYR A 213 -9.38 15.68 -11.05
N VAL A 214 -8.77 16.86 -11.10
CA VAL A 214 -7.94 17.29 -12.23
C VAL A 214 -6.52 16.89 -11.90
N PHE A 215 -5.90 16.08 -12.76
CA PHE A 215 -4.56 15.62 -12.52
C PHE A 215 -3.55 16.77 -12.56
N SER A 216 -2.56 16.75 -11.66
CA SER A 216 -1.51 17.74 -11.51
C SER A 216 -0.33 17.16 -10.71
N GLY A 217 0.83 17.84 -10.78
CA GLY A 217 2.01 17.53 -9.95
C GLY A 217 3.01 16.56 -10.59
N ILE A 218 2.87 16.27 -11.88
CA ILE A 218 3.92 15.56 -12.63
C ILE A 218 5.11 16.49 -12.80
N SER A 219 6.32 15.97 -12.54
CA SER A 219 7.56 16.72 -12.77
C SER A 219 7.66 17.14 -14.25
N PRO A 220 8.01 18.39 -14.57
CA PRO A 220 8.24 18.81 -15.96
C PRO A 220 9.44 18.08 -16.59
N TYR A 221 10.29 17.47 -15.76
CA TYR A 221 11.39 16.63 -16.22
C TYR A 221 10.97 15.17 -16.40
N TYR A 222 9.74 14.77 -16.07
CA TYR A 222 9.30 13.40 -16.31
C TYR A 222 9.22 13.11 -17.81
N THR A 223 9.64 11.91 -18.21
CA THR A 223 9.48 11.47 -19.61
C THR A 223 8.83 10.11 -19.65
N ASN A 224 7.67 10.03 -20.31
CA ASN A 224 7.03 8.77 -20.61
C ASN A 224 7.87 8.00 -21.65
N LEU A 225 8.36 6.81 -21.27
CA LEU A 225 9.11 5.93 -22.15
C LEU A 225 8.26 4.79 -22.72
N MET A 226 6.97 4.72 -22.39
CA MET A 226 6.04 3.64 -22.75
C MET A 226 4.99 4.06 -23.78
N ASP A 227 4.89 5.35 -24.10
CA ASP A 227 3.93 5.91 -25.04
C ASP A 227 4.08 5.40 -26.48
N ASP A 228 5.25 4.88 -26.87
CA ASP A 228 5.45 4.19 -28.16
C ASP A 228 5.12 2.68 -28.10
N SER A 229 4.81 2.13 -26.91
CA SER A 229 4.59 0.69 -26.71
C SER A 229 3.16 0.28 -27.10
N PRO A 230 2.96 -0.57 -28.13
CA PRO A 230 1.62 -1.03 -28.50
C PRO A 230 0.90 -1.74 -27.36
N LEU A 231 1.64 -2.47 -26.52
CA LEU A 231 1.04 -3.14 -25.36
C LEU A 231 0.46 -2.13 -24.36
N PHE A 232 1.23 -1.08 -24.03
CA PHE A 232 0.79 -0.07 -23.09
C PHE A 232 -0.40 0.72 -23.63
N ILE A 233 -0.33 1.15 -24.90
CA ILE A 233 -1.45 1.84 -25.58
C ILE A 233 -2.73 0.99 -25.51
N ASN A 234 -2.65 -0.30 -25.87
CA ASN A 234 -3.82 -1.19 -25.85
C ASN A 234 -4.35 -1.44 -24.43
N ILE A 235 -3.47 -1.55 -23.43
CA ILE A 235 -3.89 -1.71 -22.03
C ILE A 235 -4.64 -0.45 -21.55
N VAL A 236 -4.09 0.73 -21.82
CA VAL A 236 -4.71 1.99 -21.40
C VAL A 236 -6.05 2.21 -22.12
N GLY A 237 -6.13 1.92 -23.43
CA GLY A 237 -7.38 2.00 -24.18
C GLY A 237 -8.47 1.06 -23.64
N ASP A 238 -8.13 -0.19 -23.31
CA ASP A 238 -9.08 -1.13 -22.68
C ASP A 238 -9.54 -0.65 -21.28
N ILE A 239 -8.66 0.04 -20.53
CA ILE A 239 -9.04 0.66 -19.25
C ILE A 239 -10.04 1.80 -19.49
N GLU A 240 -9.76 2.70 -20.43
CA GLU A 240 -10.67 3.81 -20.80
C GLU A 240 -12.04 3.30 -21.24
N ASP A 241 -12.07 2.34 -22.16
CA ASP A 241 -13.29 1.76 -22.72
C ASP A 241 -14.15 1.10 -21.63
N ARG A 242 -13.55 0.22 -20.81
CA ARG A 242 -14.28 -0.54 -19.79
C ARG A 242 -14.65 0.29 -18.57
N CYS A 243 -13.86 1.30 -18.24
CA CYS A 243 -14.14 2.17 -17.11
C CYS A 243 -15.02 3.37 -17.48
N HIS A 244 -15.25 3.60 -18.78
CA HIS A 244 -15.92 4.77 -19.35
C HIS A 244 -15.28 6.08 -18.88
N VAL A 245 -13.96 6.18 -19.01
CA VAL A 245 -13.16 7.38 -18.69
C VAL A 245 -12.28 7.74 -19.88
N SER A 246 -11.80 8.98 -19.93
CA SER A 246 -10.78 9.40 -20.89
C SER A 246 -9.64 10.11 -20.13
N PHE A 247 -8.43 9.58 -20.26
CA PHE A 247 -7.25 10.10 -19.59
C PHE A 247 -6.70 11.34 -20.31
N SER A 248 -6.31 12.35 -19.53
CA SER A 248 -5.50 13.46 -20.04
C SER A 248 -4.09 12.95 -20.38
N GLN A 249 -3.32 13.76 -21.13
CA GLN A 249 -1.92 13.44 -21.40
C GLN A 249 -1.12 13.24 -20.12
N GLU A 250 -1.35 14.08 -19.09
CA GLU A 250 -0.70 13.93 -17.79
C GLU A 250 -1.05 12.60 -17.12
N GLU A 251 -2.33 12.22 -17.08
CA GLU A 251 -2.75 10.94 -16.49
C GLU A 251 -2.16 9.74 -17.24
N TYR A 252 -2.13 9.81 -18.59
CA TYR A 252 -1.53 8.80 -19.45
C TYR A 252 -0.02 8.65 -19.17
N ASP A 253 0.67 9.78 -19.03
CA ASP A 253 2.10 9.80 -18.70
C ASP A 253 2.37 9.25 -17.31
N PHE A 254 1.56 9.61 -16.31
CA PHE A 254 1.71 9.09 -14.97
C PHE A 254 1.44 7.58 -14.88
N LEU A 255 0.48 7.04 -15.65
CA LEU A 255 0.23 5.60 -15.73
C LEU A 255 1.46 4.80 -16.21
N ALA A 256 2.39 5.43 -16.94
CA ALA A 256 3.62 4.80 -17.39
C ALA A 256 4.72 4.72 -16.32
N PHE A 257 4.64 5.53 -15.26
CA PHE A 257 5.67 5.62 -14.21
C PHE A 257 6.15 4.27 -13.66
N PRO A 258 5.28 3.30 -13.33
CA PRO A 258 5.70 2.01 -12.78
C PRO A 258 6.69 1.25 -13.68
N PHE A 259 6.57 1.40 -15.00
CA PHE A 259 7.43 0.76 -15.98
C PHE A 259 8.76 1.48 -16.14
N ASN A 260 8.78 2.80 -15.97
CA ASN A 260 9.97 3.59 -16.18
C ASN A 260 10.94 3.50 -14.99
N LEU A 261 10.47 3.08 -13.80
CA LEU A 261 11.31 2.85 -12.61
C LEU A 261 12.44 1.84 -12.82
N TYR A 262 12.27 0.88 -13.72
CA TYR A 262 13.25 -0.17 -13.99
C TYR A 262 13.36 -0.44 -15.49
N ALA A 263 14.57 -0.73 -15.96
CA ALA A 263 14.78 -1.12 -17.34
C ALA A 263 13.90 -2.33 -17.73
N ASN A 264 13.16 -2.19 -18.83
CA ASN A 264 12.36 -3.26 -19.39
C ASN A 264 12.35 -3.16 -20.92
N LYS A 265 11.93 -4.23 -21.60
CA LYS A 265 12.01 -4.35 -23.08
C LYS A 265 11.01 -3.49 -23.84
N LEU A 266 10.05 -2.88 -23.14
CA LEU A 266 8.99 -2.07 -23.75
C LEU A 266 9.33 -0.58 -23.77
N LEU A 267 10.41 -0.15 -23.09
CA LEU A 267 10.85 1.24 -23.07
C LEU A 267 11.33 1.69 -24.47
N SER A 268 10.94 2.88 -24.90
CA SER A 268 11.38 3.51 -26.15
C SER A 268 12.90 3.72 -26.16
N PRO A 269 13.68 3.01 -27.01
CA PRO A 269 15.13 3.12 -27.01
C PRO A 269 15.62 4.50 -27.44
N ALA A 270 14.86 5.19 -28.30
CA ALA A 270 15.17 6.54 -28.75
C ALA A 270 15.04 7.55 -27.60
N LYS A 271 13.89 7.54 -26.89
CA LYS A 271 13.65 8.42 -25.74
C LYS A 271 14.61 8.11 -24.59
N LEU A 272 14.92 6.84 -24.35
CA LEU A 272 15.90 6.44 -23.34
C LEU A 272 17.29 7.00 -23.65
N LYS A 273 17.76 6.96 -24.91
CA LYS A 273 19.06 7.55 -25.29
C LYS A 273 19.09 9.06 -25.06
N VAL A 274 18.05 9.77 -25.46
CA VAL A 274 17.93 11.22 -25.24
C VAL A 274 17.94 11.53 -23.73
N LYS A 275 17.17 10.78 -22.94
CA LYS A 275 17.05 10.98 -21.50
C LYS A 275 18.36 10.74 -20.76
N VAL A 276 19.04 9.64 -21.10
CA VAL A 276 20.38 9.34 -20.57
C VAL A 276 21.34 10.48 -20.87
N HIS A 277 21.34 11.00 -22.11
CA HIS A 277 22.18 12.12 -22.49
C HIS A 277 21.87 13.41 -21.71
N LEU A 278 20.59 13.77 -21.58
CA LEU A 278 20.15 14.94 -20.80
C LEU A 278 20.53 14.80 -19.31
N ASN A 279 20.33 13.62 -18.72
CA ASN A 279 20.71 13.36 -17.33
C ASN A 279 22.23 13.46 -17.14
N PHE A 280 23.04 13.03 -18.12
CA PHE A 280 24.50 13.21 -18.10
C PHE A 280 24.93 14.67 -18.28
N GLN A 281 24.20 15.50 -19.02
CA GLN A 281 24.50 16.93 -19.17
C GLN A 281 24.18 17.73 -17.91
N VAL A 282 23.06 17.44 -17.25
CA VAL A 282 22.73 18.01 -15.92
C VAL A 282 23.81 17.63 -14.89
N LYS A 283 24.34 16.41 -14.98
CA LYS A 283 25.41 15.90 -14.10
C LYS A 283 26.74 16.66 -14.19
N CYS A 284 27.03 17.35 -15.29
CA CYS A 284 28.24 18.19 -15.37
C CYS A 284 28.09 19.53 -14.63
N ASN A 285 26.88 19.89 -14.18
CA ASN A 285 26.61 21.19 -13.55
C ASN A 285 26.33 21.10 -12.03
N ASP A 286 25.91 19.96 -11.49
CA ASP A 286 25.59 19.83 -10.06
C ASP A 286 26.14 18.51 -9.46
N ASP A 287 27.09 18.63 -8.53
CA ASP A 287 27.63 17.53 -7.72
C ASP A 287 26.64 17.19 -6.58
N ASN A 288 25.70 16.27 -6.81
CA ASN A 288 25.08 15.48 -5.74
C ASN A 288 24.34 14.21 -6.24
N GLU A 289 24.19 13.27 -5.31
CA GLU A 289 23.91 11.83 -5.47
C GLU A 289 22.68 11.41 -6.32
N PHE A 290 22.81 10.19 -6.85
CA PHE A 290 21.92 9.55 -7.82
C PHE A 290 20.51 9.22 -7.30
N LEU A 291 19.50 9.60 -8.09
CA LEU A 291 18.43 8.70 -8.50
C LEU A 291 18.44 8.66 -10.02
N ILE A 292 18.14 7.52 -10.65
CA ILE A 292 17.64 7.56 -12.03
C ILE A 292 16.29 8.27 -11.92
N VAL A 293 16.32 9.59 -12.03
CA VAL A 293 15.10 10.39 -12.15
C VAL A 293 14.51 10.03 -13.50
N VAL A 294 13.49 9.19 -13.41
CA VAL A 294 12.42 9.12 -14.40
C VAL A 294 11.60 10.38 -14.28
#